data_AF-A0A3C1WTA3-F1
#
_entry.id   AF-A0A3C1WTA3-F1
#
_cell.length_a   1.000
_cell.length_b   1.000
_cell.length_c   1.000
_cell.angle_alpha   90.00
_cell.angle_beta   90.00
_cell.angle_gamma   90.00
#
_symmetry.space_group_name_H-M   'P 1'
#
loop_
_entity.id
_entity.type
_entity.pdbx_description
1 polymer ?
#
loop_
_entity_poly.entity_id
_entity_poly.type
_entity_poly.pdbx_seq_one_letter_code
_entity_poly.pdbx_strand_id
1 'polypeptide(L)'
;VDDKSDDTEQDPAVRDMLAFLDTDDFDEKYMIIEHMAQNDELNDTYIDNMAASIDIVIDDGPLDGRIRELLKCLDTRKRFENTRLRG
;
A
#
# COMPACT_ATOMS: atom_id res chain seq x y z
N VAL A 1 5.16 -33.54 12.51
CA VAL A 1 5.20 -33.24 11.07
C VAL A 1 3.95 -32.42 10.80
N ASP A 2 3.96 -31.11 10.60
CA ASP A 2 5.00 -30.09 10.44
C ASP A 2 4.39 -28.80 11.02
N ASP A 3 5.10 -28.14 11.94
CA ASP A 3 4.74 -26.81 12.44
C ASP A 3 5.12 -25.80 11.35
N LYS A 4 4.16 -25.44 10.49
CA LYS A 4 4.32 -24.43 9.44
C LYS A 4 3.61 -23.16 9.89
N SER A 5 4.23 -22.42 10.80
CA SER A 5 3.53 -21.31 11.47
C SER A 5 4.33 -20.00 11.53
N ASP A 6 5.51 -19.87 10.91
CA ASP A 6 6.36 -18.68 11.14
C ASP A 6 7.18 -18.15 9.95
N ASP A 7 7.26 -18.84 8.81
CA ASP A 7 8.10 -18.36 7.69
C ASP A 7 7.46 -17.22 6.87
N THR A 8 6.14 -17.03 6.94
CA THR A 8 5.44 -16.00 6.13
C THR A 8 5.70 -14.58 6.65
N GLU A 9 6.00 -14.41 7.94
CA GLU A 9 6.32 -13.11 8.54
C GLU A 9 7.75 -12.65 8.25
N GLN A 10 8.61 -13.52 7.71
CA GLN A 10 9.98 -13.18 7.31
C GLN A 10 10.06 -12.63 5.88
N ASP A 11 8.97 -12.69 5.10
CA ASP A 11 8.93 -12.12 3.76
C ASP A 11 8.85 -10.58 3.85
N PRO A 12 9.85 -9.85 3.31
CA PRO A 12 9.85 -8.38 3.32
C PRO A 12 8.57 -7.77 2.76
N ALA A 13 7.99 -8.37 1.71
CA ALA A 13 6.77 -7.87 1.08
C ALA A 13 5.55 -8.03 2.01
N VAL A 14 5.49 -9.13 2.77
CA VAL A 14 4.43 -9.35 3.77
C VAL A 14 4.58 -8.37 4.92
N ARG A 15 5.80 -8.16 5.42
CA ARG A 15 6.08 -7.20 6.49
C ARG A 15 5.66 -5.79 6.10
N ASP A 16 6.02 -5.35 4.91
CA ASP A 16 5.71 -3.99 4.45
C ASP A 16 4.22 -3.83 4.17
N MET A 17 3.55 -4.88 3.68
CA MET A 17 2.08 -4.90 3.58
C MET A 17 1.40 -4.76 4.94
N LEU A 18 1.87 -5.48 5.97
CA LEU A 18 1.34 -5.34 7.33
C LEU A 18 1.57 -3.92 7.86
N ALA A 19 2.77 -3.35 7.67
CA ALA A 19 3.05 -1.98 8.06
C ALA A 19 2.12 -0.97 7.35
N PHE A 20 1.79 -1.20 6.08
CA PHE A 20 0.83 -0.39 5.34
C PHE A 20 -0.57 -0.46 5.96
N LEU A 21 -1.01 -1.65 6.38
CA LEU A 21 -2.33 -1.85 7.00
C LEU A 21 -2.40 -1.27 8.43
N ASP A 22 -1.30 -1.29 9.17
CA ASP A 22 -1.23 -0.87 10.58
C ASP A 22 -1.18 0.65 10.76
N THR A 23 -0.64 1.40 9.78
CA THR A 23 -0.60 2.86 9.86
C THR A 23 -1.88 3.50 9.32
N ASP A 24 -2.37 4.55 9.99
CA ASP A 24 -3.45 5.40 9.48
C ASP A 24 -2.91 6.63 8.72
N ASP A 25 -1.59 6.87 8.76
CA ASP A 25 -0.98 8.03 8.12
C ASP A 25 -0.80 7.79 6.60
N PHE A 26 -1.47 8.62 5.80
CA PHE A 26 -1.37 8.56 4.34
C PHE A 26 0.04 8.86 3.82
N ASP A 27 0.86 9.64 4.54
CA ASP A 27 2.26 9.87 4.23
C ASP A 27 3.09 8.60 4.38
N GLU A 28 2.95 7.88 5.49
CA GLU A 28 3.63 6.60 5.72
C GLU A 28 3.18 5.54 4.71
N LYS A 29 1.87 5.40 4.47
CA LYS A 29 1.31 4.51 3.45
C LYS A 29 1.93 4.71 2.07
N TYR A 30 2.13 5.97 1.67
CA TYR A 30 2.78 6.32 0.40
C TYR A 30 4.24 5.89 0.37
N MET A 31 5.00 6.15 1.44
CA MET A 31 6.42 5.78 1.52
C MET A 31 6.60 4.26 1.47
N ILE A 32 5.71 3.50 2.07
CA ILE A 32 5.72 2.03 2.04
C ILE A 32 5.50 1.53 0.61
N ILE A 33 4.50 2.06 -0.12
CA ILE A 33 4.28 1.66 -1.53
C ILE A 33 5.48 2.00 -2.40
N GLU A 34 6.09 3.19 -2.24
CA GLU A 34 7.31 3.53 -2.99
C GLU A 34 8.46 2.57 -2.67
N HIS A 35 8.66 2.21 -1.40
CA HIS A 35 9.67 1.25 -0.99
C HIS A 35 9.45 -0.13 -1.63
N MET A 36 8.24 -0.68 -1.51
CA MET A 36 7.91 -1.98 -2.10
C MET A 36 8.03 -1.97 -3.63
N ALA A 37 7.64 -0.87 -4.29
CA ALA A 37 7.80 -0.71 -5.75
C ALA A 37 9.27 -0.68 -6.17
N GLN A 38 10.14 -0.03 -5.39
CA GLN A 38 11.58 0.03 -5.68
C GLN A 38 12.27 -1.34 -5.54
N ASN A 39 11.73 -2.22 -4.70
CA ASN A 39 12.25 -3.57 -4.47
C ASN A 39 11.60 -4.65 -5.35
N ASP A 40 10.69 -4.28 -6.27
CA ASP A 40 9.94 -5.23 -7.12
C ASP A 40 9.08 -6.23 -6.30
N GLU A 41 8.59 -5.78 -5.13
CA GLU A 41 7.81 -6.60 -4.18
C GLU A 41 6.30 -6.52 -4.41
N LEU A 42 5.84 -5.56 -5.22
CA LEU A 42 4.43 -5.37 -5.51
C LEU A 42 3.94 -6.31 -6.60
N ASN A 43 2.72 -6.79 -6.43
CA ASN A 43 1.97 -7.53 -7.44
C ASN A 43 0.51 -7.07 -7.42
N ASP A 44 -0.30 -7.56 -8.36
CA ASP A 44 -1.71 -7.17 -8.45
C ASP A 44 -2.48 -7.45 -7.15
N THR A 45 -2.17 -8.55 -6.44
CA THR A 45 -2.84 -8.90 -5.18
C THR A 45 -2.52 -7.91 -4.05
N TYR A 46 -1.27 -7.47 -3.93
CA TYR A 46 -0.91 -6.44 -2.95
C TYR A 46 -1.61 -5.11 -3.26
N ILE A 47 -1.64 -4.70 -4.53
CA ILE A 47 -2.33 -3.47 -4.94
C ILE A 47 -3.82 -3.54 -4.61
N ASP A 48 -4.49 -4.65 -4.92
CA ASP A 48 -5.92 -4.82 -4.65
C ASP A 48 -6.23 -4.75 -3.15
N ASN A 49 -5.42 -5.42 -2.33
CA ASN A 49 -5.60 -5.40 -0.88
C ASN A 49 -5.33 -4.00 -0.29
N MET A 50 -4.29 -3.30 -0.77
CA MET A 50 -3.97 -1.94 -0.32
C MET A 50 -5.05 -0.94 -0.74
N ALA A 51 -5.57 -1.05 -1.97
CA ALA A 51 -6.64 -0.20 -2.46
C ALA A 51 -7.93 -0.42 -1.67
N ALA A 52 -8.29 -1.69 -1.43
CA ALA A 52 -9.47 -2.06 -0.63
C ALA A 52 -9.39 -1.51 0.80
N SER A 53 -8.22 -1.56 1.45
CA SER A 53 -8.09 -1.07 2.84
C SER A 53 -8.21 0.46 2.96
N ILE A 54 -8.08 1.20 1.87
CA ILE A 54 -8.27 2.66 1.83
C ILE A 54 -9.52 3.07 1.05
N ASP A 55 -10.47 2.15 0.85
CA ASP A 55 -11.72 2.39 0.14
C ASP A 55 -11.51 2.98 -1.28
N ILE A 56 -10.55 2.43 -2.04
CA ILE A 56 -10.29 2.77 -3.43
C ILE A 56 -10.47 1.52 -4.30
N VAL A 57 -10.97 1.73 -5.51
CA VAL A 57 -10.96 0.74 -6.58
C VAL A 57 -9.93 1.19 -7.61
N ILE A 58 -9.01 0.29 -7.96
CA ILE A 58 -8.06 0.49 -9.05
C ILE A 58 -8.46 -0.42 -10.20
N ASP A 59 -8.59 0.16 -11.39
CA ASP A 59 -8.97 -0.57 -12.59
C ASP A 59 -7.85 -1.51 -13.04
N ASP A 60 -8.23 -2.56 -13.77
CA ASP A 60 -7.26 -3.48 -14.34
C ASP A 60 -6.35 -2.79 -15.36
N GLY A 61 -5.06 -3.12 -15.31
CA GLY A 61 -4.06 -2.54 -16.18
C GLY A 61 -2.66 -3.06 -15.90
N PRO A 62 -1.65 -2.51 -16.58
CA PRO A 62 -0.24 -2.84 -16.31
C PRO A 62 0.11 -2.52 -14.85
N LEU A 63 0.90 -3.38 -14.20
CA LEU A 63 1.31 -3.24 -12.80
C LEU A 63 1.82 -1.83 -12.47
N ASP A 64 2.78 -1.31 -13.23
CA ASP A 64 3.30 0.06 -13.06
C ASP A 64 2.21 1.14 -13.13
N GLY A 65 1.20 0.91 -13.97
CA GLY A 65 0.05 1.80 -14.10
C GLY A 65 -0.81 1.80 -12.83
N ARG A 66 -1.11 0.60 -12.33
CA ARG A 66 -1.87 0.41 -11.08
C ARG A 66 -1.14 0.98 -9.87
N ILE A 67 0.19 0.78 -9.77
CA ILE A 67 1.02 1.38 -8.71
C ILE A 67 0.95 2.91 -8.75
N ARG A 68 1.10 3.50 -9.95
CA ARG A 68 1.00 4.96 -10.13
C ARG A 68 -0.38 5.51 -9.76
N GLU A 69 -1.44 4.77 -10.06
CA GLU A 69 -2.80 5.16 -9.69
C GLU A 69 -3.00 5.15 -8.18
N LEU A 70 -2.54 4.09 -7.50
CA LEU A 70 -2.58 3.98 -6.04
C LEU A 70 -1.86 5.17 -5.36
N LEU A 71 -0.64 5.48 -5.79
CA LEU A 71 0.15 6.60 -5.27
C LEU A 71 -0.55 7.95 -5.51
N LYS A 72 -1.16 8.14 -6.69
CA LYS A 72 -1.90 9.37 -7.01
C LYS A 72 -3.12 9.56 -6.11
N CYS A 73 -3.82 8.48 -5.78
CA CYS A 73 -4.96 8.55 -4.88
C CYS A 73 -4.53 8.93 -3.45
N LEU A 74 -3.39 8.40 -2.97
CA LEU A 74 -2.81 8.79 -1.69
C LEU A 74 -2.39 10.26 -1.68
N ASP A 75 -1.67 10.75 -2.71
CA ASP A 75 -1.29 12.18 -2.82
C ASP A 75 -2.51 13.11 -2.78
N THR A 76 -3.59 12.71 -3.45
CA THR A 76 -4.83 13.47 -3.45
C THR A 76 -5.41 13.59 -2.04
N ARG A 77 -5.45 12.48 -1.26
CA ARG A 77 -5.99 12.49 0.10
C ARG A 77 -5.15 13.30 1.09
N LYS A 78 -3.82 13.21 1.01
CA LYS A 78 -2.90 14.03 1.82
C LYS A 78 -3.19 15.53 1.72
N ARG A 79 -3.52 16.00 0.50
CA ARG A 79 -3.86 17.41 0.26
C ARG A 79 -5.16 17.83 0.95
N PHE A 80 -6.14 16.94 1.06
CA PHE A 80 -7.41 17.23 1.70
C PHE A 80 -7.34 17.19 3.23
N GLU A 81 -6.57 16.28 3.82
CA GLU A 81 -6.38 16.25 5.28
C GLU A 81 -5.65 17.50 5.79
N ASN A 82 -4.61 17.94 5.08
CA ASN A 82 -3.92 19.19 5.40
C ASN A 82 -4.80 20.45 5.25
N THR A 83 -5.85 20.40 4.42
CA THR A 83 -6.74 21.55 4.20
C THR A 83 -7.85 21.65 5.25
N ARG A 84 -8.22 20.54 5.92
CA ARG A 84 -9.33 20.53 6.91
C ARG A 84 -8.94 21.08 8.29
N LEU A 85 -7.65 21.23 8.60
CA LEU A 85 -7.16 21.76 9.89
C LEU A 85 -6.91 23.28 9.90
N ARG A 86 -7.31 24.02 8.87
CA ARG A 86 -7.11 25.49 8.77
C ARG A 86 -8.39 26.29 8.46
N GLY A 87 -9.56 25.76 8.79
CA GLY A 87 -10.85 26.47 8.72
C GLY A 87 -11.34 26.91 10.08
#